data_AF-A0AAV5T1X6-F1
#
_entry.id   AF-A0AAV5T1X6-F1
#
_cell.length_a   1.000
_cell.length_b   1.000
_cell.length_c   1.000
_cell.angle_alpha   90.00
_cell.angle_beta   90.00
_cell.angle_gamma   90.00
#
_symmetry.space_group_name_H-M   'P 1'
#
loop_
_entity.id
_entity.type
_entity.pdbx_description
1 polymer ?
#
loop_
_entity_poly.entity_id
_entity_poly.type
_entity_poly.pdbx_seq_one_letter_code
_entity_poly.pdbx_strand_id
1 'polypeptide(L)'
;MSKAVGKRVTKTELFQCQDKTSLEFVSKQLECITCDELVVENSAISEGAATHLLQSVRNLRIRQLALVSLKENSITDPLRLLLDLSEEVQELYLNQFPIGLSRRSNYLFGLRNFDWADIIIEIMSNRRVTKMLIDNNYDRFLSKAGADALKTRLPLTGKA
;
A
#
# COMPACT_ATOMS: atom_id res chain seq x y z
N MET A 1 19.11 14.40 31.49
CA MET A 1 18.69 13.42 30.46
C MET A 1 18.33 14.19 29.21
N SER A 2 19.19 14.15 28.18
CA SER A 2 18.97 14.84 26.91
C SER A 2 17.88 14.10 26.12
N LYS A 3 16.74 14.75 25.88
CA LYS A 3 15.78 14.32 24.87
C LYS A 3 16.43 14.57 23.51
N ALA A 4 16.98 13.52 22.89
CA ALA A 4 17.42 13.60 21.51
C ALA A 4 16.19 13.99 20.66
N VAL A 5 16.26 15.17 20.05
CA VAL A 5 15.24 15.65 19.11
C VAL A 5 15.36 14.75 17.88
N GLY A 6 14.40 13.83 17.71
CA GLY A 6 14.36 12.92 16.57
C GLY A 6 14.41 13.71 15.25
N LYS A 7 15.16 13.20 14.28
CA LYS A 7 15.24 13.82 12.95
C LYS A 7 13.88 13.66 12.28
N ARG A 8 13.29 14.77 11.81
CA ARG A 8 12.07 14.73 11.00
C ARG A 8 12.47 14.62 9.53
N VAL A 9 11.98 13.58 8.87
CA VAL A 9 12.19 13.30 7.46
C VAL A 9 10.83 13.31 6.77
N THR A 10 10.68 14.07 5.70
CA THR A 10 9.37 14.14 5.01
C THR A 10 9.05 12.82 4.32
N LYS A 11 10.03 12.22 3.65
CA LYS A 11 9.86 11.04 2.80
C LYS A 11 11.00 10.05 3.02
N THR A 12 10.65 8.78 3.19
CA THR A 12 11.59 7.66 3.27
C THR A 12 11.26 6.66 2.17
N GLU A 13 12.27 6.20 1.46
CA GLU A 13 12.12 5.25 0.35
C GLU A 13 12.90 3.97 0.66
N LEU A 14 12.20 2.84 0.59
CA LEU A 14 12.74 1.50 0.81
C LEU A 14 12.83 0.80 -0.54
N PHE A 15 14.06 0.64 -1.04
CA PHE A 15 14.33 -0.05 -2.29
C PHE A 15 14.78 -1.48 -2.01
N GLN A 16 14.14 -2.44 -2.67
CA GLN A 16 14.53 -3.85 -2.68
C GLN A 16 14.68 -4.48 -1.28
N CYS A 17 13.92 -4.00 -0.30
CA CYS A 17 13.82 -4.60 1.02
C CYS A 17 12.90 -5.82 0.96
N GLN A 18 13.41 -6.90 0.36
CA GLN A 18 12.65 -8.11 -0.02
C GLN A 18 12.67 -9.19 1.06
N ASP A 19 13.70 -9.19 1.90
CA ASP A 19 13.92 -10.16 2.95
C ASP A 19 13.74 -9.54 4.34
N LYS A 20 13.51 -10.45 5.30
CA LYS A 20 13.32 -10.12 6.71
C LYS A 20 14.50 -9.35 7.31
N THR A 21 15.73 -9.76 7.03
CA THR A 21 16.93 -9.16 7.63
C THR A 21 17.11 -7.71 7.19
N SER A 22 16.91 -7.44 5.91
CA SER A 22 16.94 -6.09 5.35
C SER A 22 15.88 -5.19 5.99
N LEU A 23 14.63 -5.68 6.12
CA LEU A 23 13.55 -4.91 6.75
C LEU A 23 13.73 -4.70 8.25
N GLU A 24 14.26 -5.68 8.98
CA GLU A 24 14.59 -5.54 10.40
C GLU A 24 15.68 -4.49 10.61
N PHE A 25 16.74 -4.52 9.80
CA PHE A 25 17.79 -3.52 9.85
C PHE A 25 17.24 -2.12 9.59
N VAL A 26 16.44 -1.96 8.53
CA VAL A 26 15.85 -0.67 8.18
C VAL A 26 14.87 -0.22 9.27
N SER A 27 14.03 -1.10 9.79
CA SER A 27 13.08 -0.76 10.87
C SER A 27 13.79 -0.16 12.07
N LYS A 28 14.93 -0.74 12.50
CA LYS A 28 15.74 -0.19 13.60
C LYS A 28 16.28 1.21 13.30
N GLN A 29 16.65 1.49 12.04
CA GLN A 29 17.10 2.84 11.66
C GLN A 29 15.94 3.85 11.66
N LEU A 30 14.74 3.40 11.33
CA LEU A 30 13.55 4.26 11.29
C LEU A 30 12.96 4.53 12.68
N GLU A 31 13.26 3.73 13.70
CA GLU A 31 12.79 3.93 15.08
C GLU A 31 13.15 5.31 15.67
N CYS A 32 14.26 5.91 15.23
CA CYS A 32 14.70 7.24 15.70
C CYS A 32 14.26 8.40 14.79
N ILE A 33 13.43 8.12 13.77
CA ILE A 33 13.03 9.08 12.74
C ILE A 33 11.52 9.26 12.78
N THR A 34 11.07 10.50 12.63
CA THR A 34 9.66 10.79 12.33
C THR A 34 9.51 10.95 10.82
N CYS A 35 8.56 10.23 10.24
CA CYS A 35 8.37 10.18 8.80
C CYS A 35 6.90 10.42 8.42
N ASP A 36 6.67 11.29 7.44
CA ASP A 36 5.31 11.61 6.98
C ASP A 36 4.90 10.68 5.81
N GLU A 37 5.84 10.30 4.94
CA GLU A 37 5.67 9.43 3.77
C GLU A 37 6.64 8.24 3.75
N LEU A 38 6.11 7.02 3.62
CA LEU A 38 6.90 5.83 3.31
C LEU A 38 6.60 5.35 1.89
N VAL A 39 7.65 5.21 1.08
CA VAL A 39 7.58 4.55 -0.24
C VAL A 39 8.30 3.21 -0.13
N VAL A 40 7.64 2.14 -0.54
CA VAL A 40 8.20 0.80 -0.58
C VAL A 40 8.20 0.33 -2.02
N GLU A 41 9.38 0.29 -2.61
CA GLU A 41 9.61 -0.22 -3.95
C GLU A 41 10.28 -1.59 -3.86
N ASN A 42 9.46 -2.62 -4.04
CA ASN A 42 9.89 -4.01 -3.96
C ASN A 42 9.62 -4.73 -5.27
N SER A 43 10.50 -5.67 -5.60
CA SER A 43 10.26 -6.52 -6.76
C SER A 43 9.02 -7.36 -6.53
N ALA A 44 8.96 -8.13 -5.46
CA ALA A 44 7.76 -8.77 -4.95
C ALA A 44 7.71 -8.61 -3.43
N ILE A 45 6.52 -8.48 -2.86
CA ILE A 45 6.34 -8.57 -1.42
C ILE A 45 6.15 -10.04 -1.05
N SER A 46 6.97 -10.53 -0.11
CA SER A 46 6.86 -11.87 0.49
C SER A 46 6.08 -11.81 1.81
N GLU A 47 5.66 -12.95 2.37
CA GLU A 47 4.98 -13.01 3.69
C GLU A 47 5.79 -12.36 4.82
N GLY A 48 7.09 -12.66 4.86
CA GLY A 48 8.00 -12.03 5.83
C GLY A 48 8.04 -10.51 5.63
N ALA A 49 8.17 -10.06 4.38
CA ALA A 49 8.19 -8.64 4.08
C ALA A 49 6.88 -7.93 4.42
N ALA A 50 5.73 -8.56 4.16
CA ALA A 50 4.40 -8.06 4.50
C ALA A 50 4.24 -7.84 6.01
N THR A 51 4.65 -8.82 6.82
CA THR A 51 4.58 -8.74 8.29
C THR A 51 5.43 -7.58 8.82
N HIS A 52 6.67 -7.47 8.35
CA HIS A 52 7.57 -6.40 8.77
C HIS A 52 7.09 -5.03 8.30
N LEU A 53 6.62 -4.92 7.06
CA LEU A 53 6.06 -3.68 6.51
C LEU A 53 4.92 -3.15 7.39
N LEU A 54 3.95 -4.00 7.73
CA LEU A 54 2.83 -3.60 8.59
C LEU A 54 3.33 -3.10 9.95
N GLN A 55 4.31 -3.79 10.55
CA GLN A 55 4.90 -3.37 11.81
C GLN A 55 5.62 -2.01 11.68
N SER A 56 6.38 -1.79 10.60
CA SER A 56 7.06 -0.52 10.34
C SER A 56 6.05 0.63 10.21
N VAL A 57 4.98 0.44 9.45
CA VAL A 57 3.92 1.45 9.26
C VAL A 57 3.27 1.81 10.59
N ARG A 58 2.94 0.82 11.43
CA ARG A 58 2.39 1.01 12.79
C ARG A 58 3.33 1.81 13.69
N ASN A 59 4.61 1.46 13.70
CA ASN A 59 5.60 2.09 14.56
C ASN A 59 5.87 3.54 14.15
N LEU A 60 5.95 3.80 12.85
CA LEU A 60 6.29 5.12 12.31
C LEU A 60 5.12 6.09 12.32
N ARG A 61 3.87 5.60 12.38
CA ARG A 61 2.65 6.40 12.34
C ARG A 61 2.63 7.36 11.14
N ILE A 62 3.10 6.87 9.99
CA ILE A 62 3.17 7.64 8.76
C ILE A 62 1.77 8.09 8.33
N ARG A 63 1.73 9.22 7.63
CA ARG A 63 0.50 9.73 7.03
C ARG A 63 0.18 9.01 5.73
N GLN A 64 1.22 8.74 4.93
CA GLN A 64 1.08 8.21 3.58
C GLN A 64 2.00 7.01 3.35
N LEU A 65 1.44 5.99 2.70
CA LEU A 65 2.15 4.81 2.23
C LEU A 65 2.01 4.67 0.72
N ALA A 66 3.13 4.51 0.02
CA ALA A 66 3.18 4.14 -1.38
C ALA A 66 3.77 2.73 -1.53
N LEU A 67 3.02 1.84 -2.17
CA LEU A 67 3.46 0.50 -2.53
C LEU A 67 3.74 0.45 -4.02
N VAL A 68 4.99 0.22 -4.38
CA VAL A 68 5.44 0.10 -5.77
C VAL A 68 5.86 -1.34 -6.01
N SER A 69 5.14 -2.04 -6.89
CA SER A 69 5.35 -3.45 -7.20
C SER A 69 5.92 -3.62 -8.61
N LEU A 70 7.06 -4.32 -8.72
CA LEU A 70 7.75 -4.57 -10.00
C LEU A 70 7.55 -6.00 -10.54
N LYS A 71 7.02 -6.92 -9.73
CA LYS A 71 6.77 -8.35 -10.00
C LYS A 71 5.54 -8.82 -9.21
N GLU A 72 5.06 -10.01 -9.53
CA GLU A 72 3.94 -10.63 -8.80
C GLU A 72 4.31 -10.88 -7.33
N ASN A 73 3.46 -10.40 -6.42
CA ASN A 73 3.60 -10.66 -4.98
C ASN A 73 3.42 -12.15 -4.67
N SER A 74 4.15 -12.67 -3.69
CA SER A 74 4.05 -14.06 -3.24
C SER A 74 3.32 -14.22 -1.91
N ILE A 75 2.54 -13.21 -1.52
CA ILE A 75 1.69 -13.22 -0.33
C ILE A 75 0.44 -14.07 -0.61
N THR A 76 0.04 -14.87 0.38
CA THR A 76 -1.15 -15.74 0.33
C THR A 76 -2.43 -14.93 0.28
N ASP A 77 -2.50 -13.86 1.08
CA ASP A 77 -3.65 -12.96 1.15
C ASP A 77 -3.23 -11.48 0.99
N PRO A 78 -2.99 -11.04 -0.26
CA PRO A 78 -2.62 -9.65 -0.53
C PRO A 78 -3.74 -8.66 -0.18
N LEU A 79 -5.00 -9.10 -0.16
CA LEU A 79 -6.13 -8.26 0.21
C LEU A 79 -6.11 -7.93 1.70
N ARG A 80 -5.91 -8.96 2.54
CA ARG A 80 -5.79 -8.77 3.99
C ARG A 80 -4.68 -7.79 4.33
N LEU A 81 -3.51 -7.91 3.70
CA LEU A 81 -2.42 -6.98 3.89
C LEU A 81 -2.83 -5.53 3.54
N LEU A 82 -3.49 -5.31 2.39
CA LEU A 82 -3.92 -3.96 2.01
C LEU A 82 -4.92 -3.37 2.99
N LEU A 83 -5.87 -4.17 3.48
CA LEU A 83 -6.84 -3.74 4.50
C LEU A 83 -6.13 -3.39 5.81
N ASP A 84 -5.24 -4.25 6.30
CA ASP A 84 -4.46 -4.01 7.52
C ASP A 84 -3.58 -2.75 7.39
N LEU A 85 -2.99 -2.48 6.23
CA LEU A 85 -2.22 -1.26 5.98
C LEU A 85 -3.12 -0.02 5.90
N SER A 86 -4.31 -0.14 5.33
CA SER A 86 -5.29 0.95 5.22
C SER A 86 -5.78 1.43 6.59
N GLU A 87 -5.82 0.53 7.59
CA GLU A 87 -6.12 0.88 8.97
C GLU A 87 -5.03 1.74 9.63
N GLU A 88 -3.86 1.86 9.01
CA GLU A 88 -2.69 2.52 9.59
C GLU A 88 -2.30 3.85 8.93
N VAL A 89 -2.89 4.19 7.78
CA VAL A 89 -2.50 5.37 7.00
C VAL A 89 -3.69 6.23 6.59
N GLN A 90 -3.42 7.49 6.27
CA GLN A 90 -4.41 8.42 5.72
C GLN A 90 -4.40 8.42 4.19
N GLU A 91 -3.25 8.24 3.59
CA GLU A 91 -3.10 8.19 2.14
C GLU A 91 -2.45 6.87 1.72
N LEU A 92 -3.10 6.16 0.79
CA LEU A 92 -2.58 4.93 0.22
C LEU A 92 -2.36 5.11 -1.28
N TYR A 93 -1.14 4.88 -1.75
CA TYR A 93 -0.79 4.88 -3.16
C TYR A 93 -0.36 3.49 -3.59
N LEU A 94 -1.00 2.95 -4.63
CA LEU A 94 -0.61 1.70 -5.28
C LEU A 94 -0.08 2.02 -6.67
N ASN A 95 1.18 1.67 -6.93
CA ASN A 95 1.79 1.77 -8.25
C ASN A 95 2.25 0.39 -8.71
N GLN A 96 1.78 -0.04 -9.87
CA GLN A 96 2.09 -1.37 -10.38
C GLN A 96 2.67 -1.31 -11.79
N PHE A 97 3.90 -1.81 -11.92
CA PHE A 97 4.57 -1.97 -13.20
C PHE A 97 4.12 -3.24 -13.94
N PRO A 98 4.31 -3.30 -15.28
CA PRO A 98 4.01 -4.51 -16.04
C PRO A 98 4.89 -5.70 -15.60
N ILE A 99 4.28 -6.87 -15.42
CA ILE A 99 4.90 -8.11 -14.93
C ILE A 99 4.80 -9.26 -15.95
N GLY A 100 4.77 -8.93 -17.25
CA GLY A 100 4.66 -9.90 -18.34
C GLY A 100 3.23 -10.38 -18.63
N LEU A 101 2.22 -9.73 -18.05
CA LEU A 101 0.81 -9.97 -18.38
C LEU A 101 0.34 -9.08 -19.54
N SER A 102 -0.77 -9.47 -20.16
CA SER A 102 -1.43 -8.60 -21.14
C SER A 102 -1.91 -7.33 -20.45
N ARG A 103 -1.78 -6.17 -21.11
CA ARG A 103 -2.37 -4.90 -20.64
C ARG A 103 -3.87 -5.02 -20.34
N ARG A 104 -4.55 -5.97 -21.00
CA ARG A 104 -5.98 -6.27 -20.82
C ARG A 104 -6.29 -7.25 -19.69
N SER A 105 -5.33 -7.59 -18.85
CA SER A 105 -5.56 -8.46 -17.70
C SER A 105 -6.37 -7.76 -16.62
N ASN A 106 -7.29 -8.48 -15.96
CA ASN A 106 -7.85 -8.03 -14.69
C ASN A 106 -6.83 -8.41 -13.61
N TYR A 107 -5.91 -7.50 -13.31
CA TYR A 107 -4.85 -7.73 -12.33
C TYR A 107 -4.51 -6.45 -11.57
N LEU A 108 -4.46 -6.56 -10.24
CA LEU A 108 -3.91 -5.54 -9.35
C LEU A 108 -3.41 -6.22 -8.07
N PHE A 109 -2.22 -5.82 -7.61
CA PHE A 109 -1.58 -6.19 -6.36
C PHE A 109 -1.55 -7.70 -6.06
N GLY A 110 -1.26 -8.54 -7.06
CA GLY A 110 -1.22 -10.00 -6.90
C GLY A 110 -2.55 -10.72 -7.12
N LEU A 111 -3.67 -10.01 -7.24
CA LEU A 111 -4.99 -10.60 -7.47
C LEU A 111 -5.38 -10.56 -8.94
N ARG A 112 -5.90 -11.69 -9.44
CA ARG A 112 -6.38 -11.86 -10.82
C ARG A 112 -7.89 -12.06 -10.83
N ASN A 113 -8.55 -11.52 -11.86
CA ASN A 113 -10.00 -11.70 -12.08
C ASN A 113 -10.85 -11.33 -10.86
N PHE A 114 -10.45 -10.28 -10.17
CA PHE A 114 -11.06 -9.82 -8.92
C PHE A 114 -11.78 -8.50 -9.17
N ASP A 115 -12.93 -8.27 -8.53
CA ASP A 115 -13.63 -6.97 -8.64
C ASP A 115 -13.12 -6.02 -7.56
N TRP A 116 -12.28 -5.09 -7.97
CA TRP A 116 -11.67 -4.13 -7.06
C TRP A 116 -12.62 -3.06 -6.55
N ALA A 117 -13.82 -2.90 -7.13
CA ALA A 117 -14.73 -1.84 -6.71
C ALA A 117 -15.14 -1.97 -5.24
N ASP A 118 -15.55 -3.16 -4.80
CA ASP A 118 -15.99 -3.38 -3.43
C ASP A 118 -14.87 -3.18 -2.41
N ILE A 119 -13.66 -3.62 -2.75
CA ILE A 119 -12.48 -3.45 -1.89
C ILE A 119 -12.03 -2.00 -1.80
N ILE A 120 -12.05 -1.26 -2.91
CA ILE A 120 -11.78 0.19 -2.88
C ILE A 120 -12.81 0.89 -1.99
N ILE A 121 -14.08 0.50 -2.06
CA ILE A 121 -15.13 1.06 -1.20
C ILE A 121 -14.89 0.68 0.26
N GLU A 122 -14.49 -0.56 0.56
CA GLU A 122 -14.16 -1.01 1.92
C GLU A 122 -12.99 -0.20 2.50
N ILE A 123 -11.89 -0.09 1.75
CA ILE A 123 -10.72 0.72 2.12
C ILE A 123 -11.12 2.18 2.34
N MET A 124 -11.91 2.77 1.44
CA MET A 124 -12.33 4.17 1.57
C MET A 124 -13.40 4.38 2.66
N SER A 125 -14.15 3.34 3.04
CA SER A 125 -15.09 3.39 4.16
C SER A 125 -14.37 3.38 5.51
N ASN A 126 -13.12 2.90 5.57
CA ASN A 126 -12.27 2.99 6.75
C ASN A 126 -12.00 4.45 7.12
N ARG A 127 -12.38 4.91 8.31
CA ARG A 127 -12.24 6.32 8.74
C ARG A 127 -10.84 6.92 8.56
N ARG A 128 -9.77 6.13 8.59
CA ARG A 128 -8.40 6.65 8.53
C ARG A 128 -8.00 7.08 7.12
N VAL A 129 -8.31 6.28 6.08
CA VAL A 129 -7.90 6.57 4.69
C VAL A 129 -8.75 7.68 4.11
N THR A 130 -8.19 8.85 3.91
CA THR A 130 -8.87 9.98 3.24
C THR A 130 -8.62 10.02 1.75
N LYS A 131 -7.55 9.36 1.28
CA LYS A 131 -7.16 9.36 -0.14
C LYS A 131 -6.57 8.02 -0.55
N MET A 132 -7.01 7.53 -1.70
CA MET A 132 -6.41 6.37 -2.36
C MET A 132 -6.10 6.74 -3.81
N LEU A 133 -4.89 6.41 -4.25
CA LEU A 133 -4.47 6.56 -5.65
C LEU A 133 -4.00 5.20 -6.15
N ILE A 134 -4.43 4.85 -7.37
CA ILE A 134 -4.05 3.60 -8.02
C ILE A 134 -3.50 3.97 -9.40
N ASP A 135 -2.21 3.75 -9.61
CA ASP A 135 -1.56 3.78 -10.91
C ASP A 135 -1.29 2.34 -11.34
N ASN A 136 -2.12 1.85 -12.28
CA ASN A 136 -2.07 0.47 -12.71
C ASN A 136 -1.89 0.39 -14.23
N ASN A 137 -0.92 -0.42 -14.66
CA ASN A 137 -0.67 -0.67 -16.06
C ASN A 137 -1.72 -1.56 -16.74
N TYR A 138 -2.61 -2.21 -15.97
CA TYR A 138 -3.65 -3.09 -16.50
C TYR A 138 -5.01 -2.42 -16.51
N ASP A 139 -5.70 -2.42 -17.65
CA ASP A 139 -6.92 -1.61 -17.84
C ASP A 139 -8.22 -2.31 -17.40
N ARG A 140 -8.18 -3.61 -17.07
CA ARG A 140 -9.37 -4.39 -16.68
C ARG A 140 -9.47 -4.72 -15.20
N PHE A 141 -8.59 -4.17 -14.35
CA PHE A 141 -8.68 -4.40 -12.90
C PHE A 141 -9.99 -3.86 -12.30
N LEU A 142 -10.58 -2.86 -12.95
CA LEU A 142 -11.87 -2.28 -12.58
C LEU A 142 -12.85 -2.44 -13.75
N SER A 143 -13.93 -3.18 -13.52
CA SER A 143 -14.99 -3.34 -14.51
C SER A 143 -15.76 -2.02 -14.69
N LYS A 144 -16.47 -1.85 -15.81
CA LYS A 144 -17.35 -0.68 -16.01
C LYS A 144 -18.40 -0.58 -14.91
N ALA A 145 -19.06 -1.69 -14.57
CA ALA A 145 -20.05 -1.75 -13.50
C ALA A 145 -19.41 -1.40 -12.14
N GLY A 146 -18.20 -1.88 -11.88
CA GLY A 146 -17.43 -1.52 -10.69
C GLY A 146 -17.10 -0.03 -10.62
N ALA A 147 -16.67 0.57 -11.73
CA ALA A 147 -16.42 2.00 -11.81
C ALA A 147 -17.68 2.85 -11.57
N ASP A 148 -18.84 2.42 -12.10
CA ASP A 148 -20.12 3.08 -11.87
C ASP A 148 -20.59 2.91 -10.41
N ALA A 149 -20.30 1.77 -9.79
CA ALA A 149 -20.53 1.54 -8.36
C ALA A 149 -19.64 2.45 -7.49
N LEU A 150 -18.35 2.63 -7.83
CA LEU A 150 -17.45 3.55 -7.14
C LEU A 150 -17.98 4.99 -7.18
N LYS A 151 -18.39 5.48 -8.36
CA LYS A 151 -18.94 6.84 -8.52
C LYS A 151 -20.18 7.07 -7.65
N THR A 152 -21.00 6.03 -7.48
CA THR A 152 -22.24 6.12 -6.72
C THR A 152 -22.00 6.00 -5.20
N ARG A 153 -21.10 5.09 -4.78
CA ARG A 153 -20.92 4.70 -3.38
C ARG A 153 -19.82 5.48 -2.64
N LEU A 154 -18.74 5.89 -3.32
CA LEU A 154 -17.66 6.64 -2.66
C LEU A 154 -18.13 7.97 -2.04
N PRO A 155 -18.95 8.80 -2.72
CA PRO A 155 -19.45 10.04 -2.11
C PRO A 155 -20.23 9.80 -0.81
N LEU A 156 -20.87 8.63 -0.66
CA LEU A 156 -21.64 8.26 0.52
C LEU A 156 -20.75 7.95 1.74
N THR A 157 -19.44 7.75 1.53
CA THR A 157 -18.47 7.52 2.62
C THR A 157 -18.06 8.81 3.33
N GLY A 158 -18.54 9.98 2.87
CA GLY A 158 -18.18 11.29 3.42
C GLY A 158 -16.79 11.76 3.01
N LYS A 159 -16.16 11.09 2.04
CA LYS A 159 -14.84 11.40 1.48
C LYS A 159 -15.02 11.63 -0.02
N ALA A 160 -15.14 12.89 -0.39
CA ALA A 160 -15.22 13.35 -1.78
C ALA A 160 -13.96 14.16 -2.11
#